data_AF-A0A256XHQ0-F1
#
_entry.id   AF-A0A256XHQ0-F1
#
_cell.length_a   1.000
_cell.length_b   1.000
_cell.length_c   1.000
_cell.angle_alpha   90.00
_cell.angle_beta   90.00
_cell.angle_gamma   90.00
#
_symmetry.space_group_name_H-M   'P 1'
#
loop_
_entity.id
_entity.type
_entity.pdbx_description
1 polymer ?
#
loop_
_entity_poly.entity_id
_entity_poly.type
_entity_poly.pdbx_seq_one_letter_code
_entity_poly.pdbx_strand_id
1 'polypeptide(L)'
;MNSKVLNKTVNPAIVMILTEGGGPVATIPPMGDYRYLLSPLIFSVIAILENFAGENVNEVKLVAGGNKILFIKKAGLYFFAIIVDKEMEPHAKEFLNQIITSFKERFPVEKELLVVETKELREFEKQVMEKILKLTNIKKSDYFTSLRTISQKVFEEVKQRGLIPLSVQKRVKSTMYPELTDLSVLFKEKDPTMRKILEMCNGTIPMDEIAKKINISEAKLLILLSKYVKKKSITMKSGIYIIEET
;
A
#
# COMPACT_ATOMS: atom_id res chain seq x y z
N MET A 1 8.20 -21.90 30.36
CA MET A 1 9.06 -20.80 29.86
C MET A 1 8.39 -20.18 28.64
N ASN A 2 7.92 -18.96 28.79
CA ASN A 2 7.27 -18.17 27.73
C ASN A 2 8.32 -17.76 26.68
N SER A 3 8.26 -18.34 25.49
CA SER A 3 8.92 -17.76 24.32
C SER A 3 7.95 -16.81 23.63
N LYS A 4 8.41 -15.57 23.48
CA LYS A 4 7.70 -14.43 22.88
C LYS A 4 7.00 -14.83 21.59
N VAL A 5 5.70 -14.54 21.52
CA VAL A 5 5.00 -14.35 20.24
C VAL A 5 5.70 -13.18 19.54
N LEU A 6 6.57 -13.50 18.60
CA LEU A 6 7.00 -12.53 17.60
C LEU A 6 5.73 -12.03 16.91
N ASN A 7 5.42 -10.74 17.06
CA ASN A 7 4.46 -10.05 16.21
C ASN A 7 4.85 -10.36 14.77
N LYS A 8 4.13 -11.30 14.12
CA LYS A 8 4.26 -11.55 12.69
C LYS A 8 3.71 -10.30 12.00
N THR A 9 4.59 -9.35 11.73
CA THR A 9 4.30 -8.31 10.74
C THR A 9 3.92 -9.03 9.45
N VAL A 10 2.66 -8.84 9.06
CA VAL A 10 2.12 -9.27 7.78
C VAL A 10 2.95 -8.54 6.73
N ASN A 11 3.59 -9.29 5.81
CA ASN A 11 4.50 -8.76 4.80
C ASN A 11 3.91 -8.87 3.36
N PRO A 12 2.92 -8.03 2.98
CA PRO A 12 2.28 -8.13 1.67
C PRO A 12 3.23 -7.77 0.53
N ALA A 13 3.04 -8.45 -0.60
CA ALA A 13 3.74 -8.21 -1.86
C ALA A 13 2.78 -7.69 -2.94
N ILE A 14 2.82 -6.39 -3.26
CA ILE A 14 1.92 -5.79 -4.26
C ILE A 14 2.58 -5.91 -5.63
N VAL A 15 1.87 -6.46 -6.60
CA VAL A 15 2.29 -6.47 -8.00
C VAL A 15 1.43 -5.48 -8.78
N MET A 16 2.06 -4.70 -9.66
CA MET A 16 1.38 -3.82 -10.59
C MET A 16 1.89 -4.05 -12.01
N ILE A 17 0.98 -4.00 -12.97
CA ILE A 17 1.29 -4.00 -14.40
C ILE A 17 0.78 -2.67 -14.94
N LEU A 18 1.67 -1.91 -15.56
CA LEU A 18 1.40 -0.57 -16.08
C LEU A 18 1.69 -0.53 -17.57
N THR A 19 0.87 0.17 -18.35
CA THR A 19 1.21 0.54 -19.74
C THR A 19 2.44 1.46 -19.77
N GLU A 20 3.07 1.62 -20.94
CA GLU A 20 4.12 2.65 -21.12
C GLU A 20 3.67 4.07 -20.75
N GLY A 21 2.37 4.39 -20.83
CA GLY A 21 1.82 5.68 -20.39
C GLY A 21 1.53 5.81 -18.89
N GLY A 22 1.92 4.82 -18.07
CA GLY A 22 1.67 4.82 -16.62
C GLY A 22 0.24 4.45 -16.19
N GLY A 23 -0.64 4.10 -17.15
CA GLY A 23 -1.97 3.57 -16.89
C GLY A 23 -1.92 2.18 -16.25
N PRO A 24 -2.69 1.92 -15.17
CA PRO A 24 -2.70 0.61 -14.53
C PRO A 24 -3.51 -0.41 -15.34
N VAL A 25 -2.86 -1.49 -15.75
CA VAL A 25 -3.48 -2.66 -16.42
C VAL A 25 -4.02 -3.64 -15.38
N ALA A 26 -3.19 -3.95 -14.39
CA ALA A 26 -3.54 -4.85 -13.30
C ALA A 26 -2.86 -4.42 -12.00
N THR A 27 -3.56 -4.66 -10.89
CA THR A 27 -3.00 -4.56 -9.54
C THR A 27 -3.36 -5.82 -8.80
N ILE A 28 -2.35 -6.49 -8.25
CA ILE A 28 -2.53 -7.75 -7.57
C ILE A 28 -1.97 -7.59 -6.15
N PRO A 29 -2.82 -7.66 -5.12
CA PRO A 29 -4.27 -7.87 -5.18
C PRO A 29 -5.03 -6.69 -5.82
N PRO A 30 -6.30 -6.89 -6.22
CA PRO A 30 -7.14 -5.84 -6.76
C PRO A 30 -7.24 -4.67 -5.79
N MET A 31 -6.91 -3.48 -6.27
CA MET A 31 -6.87 -2.26 -5.46
C MET A 31 -8.04 -1.30 -5.71
N GLY A 32 -9.00 -1.64 -6.60
CA GLY A 32 -10.04 -0.69 -6.98
C GLY A 32 -9.44 0.63 -7.47
N ASP A 33 -9.99 1.77 -7.05
CA ASP A 33 -9.51 3.09 -7.48
C ASP A 33 -8.14 3.48 -6.93
N TYR A 34 -7.66 2.81 -5.87
CA TYR A 34 -6.32 3.05 -5.32
C TYR A 34 -5.20 2.77 -6.33
N ARG A 35 -5.46 1.95 -7.37
CA ARG A 35 -4.50 1.70 -8.45
C ARG A 35 -4.08 2.97 -9.19
N TYR A 36 -4.98 3.94 -9.31
CA TYR A 36 -4.73 5.23 -9.98
C TYR A 36 -3.94 6.22 -9.14
N LEU A 37 -3.58 5.87 -7.90
CA LEU A 37 -2.70 6.66 -7.04
C LEU A 37 -1.30 6.08 -7.00
N LEU A 38 -1.19 4.75 -6.97
CA LEU A 38 0.10 4.08 -6.95
C LEU A 38 0.73 4.05 -8.35
N SER A 39 -0.08 3.96 -9.42
CA SER A 39 0.44 3.93 -10.79
C SER A 39 1.14 5.22 -11.20
N PRO A 40 0.63 6.45 -10.92
CA PRO A 40 1.34 7.67 -11.27
C PRO A 40 2.60 7.87 -10.44
N LEU A 41 2.66 7.36 -9.21
CA LEU A 41 3.87 7.40 -8.39
C LEU A 41 4.98 6.52 -8.96
N ILE A 42 4.66 5.27 -9.29
CA ILE A 42 5.60 4.33 -9.93
C ILE A 42 6.02 4.88 -11.31
N PHE A 43 5.08 5.45 -12.06
CA PHE A 43 5.38 6.05 -13.35
C PHE A 43 6.26 7.30 -13.24
N SER A 44 6.04 8.15 -12.23
CA SER A 44 6.91 9.31 -11.96
C SER A 44 8.33 8.86 -11.65
N VAL A 45 8.48 7.79 -10.84
CA VAL A 45 9.79 7.16 -10.59
C VAL A 45 10.46 6.71 -11.88
N ILE A 46 9.74 6.03 -12.78
CA ILE A 46 10.27 5.58 -14.08
C ILE A 46 10.73 6.78 -14.89
N ALA A 47 9.86 7.79 -15.07
CA ALA A 47 10.14 8.97 -15.88
C ALA A 47 11.35 9.75 -15.35
N ILE A 48 11.53 9.84 -14.03
CA ILE A 48 12.70 10.49 -13.43
C ILE A 48 13.97 9.70 -13.74
N LEU A 49 13.94 8.38 -13.59
CA LEU A 49 15.12 7.56 -13.85
C LEU A 49 15.50 7.56 -15.34
N GLU A 50 14.52 7.51 -16.23
CA GLU A 50 14.76 7.65 -17.68
C GLU A 50 15.36 9.01 -18.05
N ASN A 51 14.89 10.10 -17.43
CA ASN A 51 15.39 11.45 -17.72
C ASN A 51 16.74 11.79 -17.05
N PHE A 52 17.06 11.22 -15.89
CA PHE A 52 18.26 11.57 -15.12
C PHE A 52 19.41 10.56 -15.27
N ALA A 53 19.13 9.28 -15.51
CA ALA A 53 20.18 8.25 -15.59
C ALA A 53 20.73 8.04 -17.01
N GLY A 54 20.05 8.55 -18.06
CA GLY A 54 20.54 8.50 -19.45
C GLY A 54 20.69 7.08 -20.05
N GLU A 55 20.27 6.04 -19.32
CA GLU A 55 20.31 4.65 -19.74
C GLU A 55 18.88 4.14 -19.96
N ASN A 56 18.71 3.22 -20.92
CA ASN A 56 17.46 2.47 -21.07
C ASN A 56 17.17 1.71 -19.77
N VAL A 57 16.34 2.30 -18.91
CA VAL A 57 16.04 1.75 -17.57
C VAL A 57 15.10 0.56 -17.71
N ASN A 58 15.65 -0.56 -18.14
CA ASN A 58 14.91 -1.82 -18.24
C ASN A 58 14.61 -2.41 -16.86
N GLU A 59 15.36 -2.02 -15.83
CA GLU A 59 15.17 -2.48 -14.45
C GLU A 59 15.49 -1.35 -13.45
N VAL A 60 14.60 -1.16 -12.48
CA VAL A 60 14.75 -0.22 -11.35
C VAL A 60 14.62 -0.99 -10.06
N LYS A 61 15.50 -0.69 -9.11
CA LYS A 61 15.31 -1.05 -7.70
C LYS A 61 15.35 0.21 -6.85
N LEU A 62 14.33 0.40 -6.02
CA LEU A 62 14.28 1.46 -5.04
C LEU A 62 13.98 0.88 -3.66
N VAL A 63 14.73 1.34 -2.67
CA VAL A 63 14.35 1.17 -1.26
C VAL A 63 13.30 2.24 -0.95
N ALA A 64 12.08 1.80 -0.69
CA ALA A 64 10.96 2.65 -0.28
C ALA A 64 10.84 2.67 1.25
N GLY A 65 10.31 3.76 1.81
CA GLY A 65 10.21 3.97 3.25
C GLY A 65 9.61 2.78 4.02
N GLY A 66 10.15 2.50 5.22
CA GLY A 66 9.66 1.46 6.11
C GLY A 66 10.05 0.02 5.75
N ASN A 67 11.32 -0.20 5.32
CA ASN A 67 11.87 -1.49 4.90
C ASN A 67 11.18 -2.12 3.68
N LYS A 68 10.61 -1.32 2.79
CA LYS A 68 10.01 -1.80 1.54
C LYS A 68 10.99 -1.67 0.38
N ILE A 69 10.83 -2.52 -0.62
CA ILE A 69 11.57 -2.45 -1.87
C ILE A 69 10.57 -2.46 -3.01
N LEU A 70 10.73 -1.49 -3.90
CA LEU A 70 10.06 -1.41 -5.18
C LEU A 70 11.04 -1.88 -6.26
N PHE A 71 10.70 -2.98 -6.94
CA PHE A 71 11.33 -3.39 -8.17
C PHE A 71 10.43 -3.05 -9.34
N ILE A 72 10.99 -2.50 -10.41
CA ILE A 72 10.29 -2.22 -11.66
C ILE A 72 11.09 -2.81 -12.79
N LYS A 73 10.43 -3.44 -13.75
CA LYS A 73 11.05 -3.98 -14.94
C LYS A 73 10.21 -3.69 -16.17
N LYS A 74 10.82 -3.12 -17.21
CA LYS A 74 10.20 -2.94 -18.52
C LYS A 74 10.25 -4.26 -19.29
N ALA A 75 9.14 -4.68 -19.87
CA ALA A 75 9.08 -5.88 -20.69
C ALA A 75 7.99 -5.76 -21.76
N GLY A 76 8.39 -5.48 -23.01
CA GLY A 76 7.43 -5.18 -24.08
C GLY A 76 6.80 -3.80 -23.87
N LEU A 77 5.48 -3.70 -24.07
CA LEU A 77 4.69 -2.47 -23.93
C LEU A 77 4.27 -2.15 -22.48
N TYR A 78 4.83 -2.88 -21.50
CA TYR A 78 4.46 -2.73 -20.10
C TYR A 78 5.64 -2.59 -19.16
N PHE A 79 5.37 -1.92 -18.05
CA PHE A 79 6.16 -1.94 -16.85
C PHE A 79 5.53 -2.87 -15.83
N PHE A 80 6.33 -3.79 -15.30
CA PHE A 80 5.96 -4.69 -14.22
C PHE A 80 6.64 -4.20 -12.95
N ALA A 81 5.86 -3.94 -11.91
CA ALA A 81 6.36 -3.50 -10.63
C ALA A 81 5.97 -4.48 -9.52
N ILE A 82 6.85 -4.65 -8.55
CA ILE A 82 6.56 -5.37 -7.30
C ILE A 82 7.07 -4.59 -6.10
N ILE A 83 6.21 -4.44 -5.09
CA ILE A 83 6.53 -3.84 -3.80
C ILE A 83 6.51 -4.94 -2.75
N VAL A 84 7.65 -5.18 -2.11
CA VAL A 84 7.83 -6.20 -1.06
C VAL A 84 8.53 -5.62 0.16
N ASP A 85 8.57 -6.35 1.27
CA ASP A 85 9.55 -6.09 2.33
C ASP A 85 10.98 -6.45 1.89
N LYS A 86 11.94 -5.77 2.50
CA LYS A 86 13.38 -5.97 2.28
C LYS A 86 13.82 -7.40 2.54
N GLU A 87 13.18 -8.11 3.46
CA GLU A 87 13.44 -9.52 3.74
C GLU A 87 13.07 -10.43 2.55
N MET A 88 12.10 -10.02 1.73
CA MET A 88 11.64 -10.75 0.55
C MET A 88 12.40 -10.33 -0.73
N GLU A 89 13.36 -9.41 -0.62
CA GLU A 89 14.19 -8.94 -1.72
C GLU A 89 14.77 -10.09 -2.57
N PRO A 90 15.39 -11.14 -1.97
CA PRO A 90 16.04 -12.19 -2.75
C PRO A 90 15.07 -12.94 -3.66
N HIS A 91 13.78 -13.00 -3.28
CA HIS A 91 12.74 -13.71 -4.03
C HIS A 91 11.95 -12.79 -4.96
N ALA A 92 11.93 -11.48 -4.72
CA ALA A 92 11.09 -10.54 -5.44
C ALA A 92 11.46 -10.43 -6.93
N LYS A 93 12.76 -10.42 -7.26
CA LYS A 93 13.23 -10.35 -8.65
C LYS A 93 12.87 -11.59 -9.44
N GLU A 94 13.11 -12.78 -8.87
CA GLU A 94 12.76 -14.04 -9.51
C GLU A 94 11.24 -14.15 -9.70
N PHE A 95 10.48 -13.80 -8.66
CA PHE A 95 9.02 -13.81 -8.72
C PHE A 95 8.47 -12.85 -9.78
N LEU A 96 9.03 -11.64 -9.88
CA LEU A 96 8.65 -10.67 -10.93
C LEU A 96 8.95 -11.23 -12.33
N ASN A 97 10.09 -11.88 -12.54
CA ASN A 97 10.41 -12.52 -13.82
C ASN A 97 9.43 -13.65 -14.17
N GLN A 98 9.03 -14.48 -13.20
CA GLN A 98 8.02 -15.52 -13.42
C GLN A 98 6.66 -14.92 -13.82
N ILE A 99 6.28 -13.78 -13.23
CA ILE A 99 5.05 -13.05 -13.59
C ILE A 99 5.16 -12.53 -15.03
N ILE A 100 6.29 -11.92 -15.40
CA ILE A 100 6.52 -11.40 -16.75
C ILE A 100 6.42 -12.51 -17.79
N THR A 101 7.10 -13.64 -17.56
CA THR A 101 7.05 -14.79 -18.48
C THR A 101 5.62 -15.31 -18.61
N SER A 102 4.94 -15.57 -17.50
CA SER A 102 3.57 -16.06 -17.52
C SER A 102 2.57 -15.08 -18.13
N PHE A 103 2.83 -13.78 -18.04
CA PHE A 103 1.99 -12.76 -18.66
C PHE A 103 2.17 -12.78 -20.18
N LYS A 104 3.42 -12.77 -20.66
CA LYS A 104 3.74 -12.79 -22.09
C LYS A 104 3.27 -14.04 -22.82
N GLU A 105 3.29 -15.19 -22.15
CA GLU A 105 2.76 -16.45 -22.70
C GLU A 105 1.24 -16.39 -22.93
N ARG A 106 0.50 -15.65 -22.09
CA ARG A 106 -0.97 -15.53 -22.19
C ARG A 106 -1.40 -14.37 -23.07
N PHE A 107 -0.65 -13.27 -23.01
CA PHE A 107 -0.92 -12.03 -23.70
C PHE A 107 0.25 -11.74 -24.65
N PRO A 108 0.33 -12.43 -25.81
CA PRO A 108 1.31 -12.09 -26.84
C PRO A 108 1.07 -10.66 -27.36
N VAL A 109 2.10 -10.06 -27.97
CA VAL A 109 2.16 -8.64 -28.38
C VAL A 109 0.91 -8.15 -29.11
N GLU A 110 0.31 -8.98 -29.97
CA GLU A 110 -0.92 -8.66 -30.72
C GLU A 110 -2.16 -8.46 -29.82
N LYS A 111 -2.19 -9.13 -28.66
CA LYS A 111 -3.22 -9.01 -27.63
C LYS A 111 -2.89 -7.96 -26.57
N GLU A 112 -1.63 -7.54 -26.43
CA GLU A 112 -1.19 -6.54 -25.44
C GLU A 112 -1.89 -5.18 -25.62
N LEU A 113 -2.20 -4.80 -26.87
CA LEU A 113 -2.89 -3.53 -27.16
C LEU A 113 -4.33 -3.45 -26.61
N LEU A 114 -4.91 -4.57 -26.16
CA LEU A 114 -6.32 -4.69 -25.76
C LEU A 114 -6.52 -5.28 -24.35
N VAL A 115 -5.46 -5.39 -23.54
CA VAL A 115 -5.57 -5.98 -22.19
C VAL A 115 -6.28 -5.01 -21.24
N VAL A 116 -7.61 -5.00 -21.30
CA VAL A 116 -8.48 -4.30 -20.36
C VAL A 116 -9.60 -5.24 -19.93
N GLU A 117 -9.60 -5.59 -18.64
CA GLU A 117 -10.71 -6.25 -17.94
C GLU A 117 -11.25 -7.54 -18.59
N THR A 118 -10.40 -8.32 -19.25
CA THR A 118 -10.78 -9.61 -19.85
C THR A 118 -10.91 -10.70 -18.78
N LYS A 119 -11.70 -11.75 -19.07
CA LYS A 119 -11.78 -12.95 -18.23
C LYS A 119 -10.40 -13.59 -18.03
N GLU A 120 -9.58 -13.60 -19.08
CA GLU A 120 -8.23 -14.13 -19.08
C GLU A 120 -7.30 -13.34 -18.14
N LEU A 121 -7.42 -12.01 -18.11
CA LEU A 121 -6.69 -11.15 -17.16
C LEU A 121 -7.08 -11.46 -15.71
N ARG A 122 -8.37 -11.63 -15.42
CA ARG A 122 -8.84 -11.98 -14.06
C ARG A 122 -8.33 -13.35 -13.61
N GLU A 123 -8.27 -14.32 -14.51
CA GLU A 123 -7.70 -15.65 -14.23
C GLU A 123 -6.19 -15.56 -13.97
N PHE A 124 -5.47 -14.74 -14.72
CA PHE A 124 -4.07 -14.44 -14.46
C PHE A 124 -3.86 -13.78 -13.08
N GLU A 125 -4.61 -12.72 -12.76
CA GLU A 125 -4.54 -12.03 -11.47
C GLU A 125 -4.77 -12.98 -10.29
N LYS A 126 -5.76 -13.89 -10.42
CA LYS A 126 -6.05 -14.89 -9.40
C LYS A 126 -4.86 -15.83 -9.17
N GLN A 127 -4.21 -16.28 -10.23
CA GLN A 127 -3.04 -17.17 -10.13
C GLN A 127 -1.82 -16.46 -9.53
N VAL A 128 -1.57 -15.20 -9.91
CA VAL A 128 -0.50 -14.42 -9.29
C VAL A 128 -0.78 -14.19 -7.81
N MET A 129 -2.04 -13.91 -7.44
CA MET A 129 -2.44 -13.76 -6.04
C MET A 129 -2.22 -15.05 -5.23
N GLU A 130 -2.55 -16.22 -5.78
CA GLU A 130 -2.28 -17.51 -5.13
C GLU A 130 -0.78 -17.73 -4.91
N LYS A 131 0.07 -17.34 -5.87
CA LYS A 131 1.52 -17.39 -5.70
C LYS A 131 2.01 -16.41 -4.63
N ILE A 132 1.49 -15.18 -4.59
CA ILE A 132 1.79 -14.18 -3.55
C ILE A 132 1.44 -14.71 -2.16
N LEU A 133 0.27 -15.33 -2.00
CA LEU A 133 -0.16 -15.88 -0.71
C LEU A 133 0.76 -17.02 -0.24
N LYS A 134 1.21 -17.89 -1.17
CA LYS A 134 2.20 -18.93 -0.88
C LYS A 134 3.56 -18.33 -0.48
N LEU A 135 4.01 -17.32 -1.21
CA LEU A 135 5.30 -16.65 -0.98
C LEU A 135 5.35 -15.91 0.36
N THR A 136 4.25 -15.26 0.74
CA THR A 136 4.19 -14.39 1.92
C THR A 136 3.70 -15.11 3.18
N ASN A 137 3.12 -16.31 3.05
CA ASN A 137 2.51 -17.07 4.14
C ASN A 137 1.42 -16.27 4.91
N ILE A 138 0.72 -15.39 4.19
CA ILE A 138 -0.33 -14.51 4.74
C ILE A 138 -1.71 -15.13 4.47
N LYS A 139 -2.63 -15.02 5.44
CA LYS A 139 -4.04 -15.31 5.20
C LYS A 139 -4.68 -14.21 4.36
N LYS A 140 -5.47 -14.58 3.36
CA LYS A 140 -6.14 -13.63 2.45
C LYS A 140 -6.91 -12.51 3.16
N SER A 141 -7.49 -12.78 4.35
CA SER A 141 -8.20 -11.80 5.20
C SER A 141 -7.31 -10.65 5.68
N ASP A 142 -6.06 -10.94 6.01
CA ASP A 142 -5.14 -10.00 6.68
C ASP A 142 -4.36 -9.15 5.64
N TYR A 143 -4.44 -9.58 4.39
CA TYR A 143 -3.76 -8.98 3.25
C TYR A 143 -4.32 -7.59 2.93
N PHE A 144 -5.65 -7.45 2.87
CA PHE A 144 -6.30 -6.19 2.46
C PHE A 144 -6.09 -5.04 3.45
N THR A 145 -6.10 -5.33 4.76
CA THR A 145 -5.81 -4.33 5.80
C THR A 145 -4.38 -3.76 5.67
N SER A 146 -3.46 -4.58 5.16
CA SER A 146 -2.04 -4.24 5.06
C SER A 146 -1.69 -3.42 3.81
N LEU A 147 -2.51 -3.45 2.76
CA LEU A 147 -2.31 -2.73 1.51
C LEU A 147 -2.38 -1.20 1.66
N ARG A 148 -3.32 -0.73 2.48
CA ARG A 148 -3.52 0.70 2.75
C ARG A 148 -2.26 1.29 3.36
N THR A 149 -1.71 0.64 4.39
CA THR A 149 -0.48 1.03 5.06
C THR A 149 0.73 1.06 4.12
N ILE A 150 0.85 0.09 3.20
CA ILE A 150 1.97 0.07 2.24
C ILE A 150 1.85 1.22 1.24
N SER A 151 0.66 1.43 0.68
CA SER A 151 0.42 2.47 -0.30
C SER A 151 0.74 3.85 0.28
N GLN A 152 0.38 4.09 1.54
CA GLN A 152 0.69 5.32 2.28
C GLN A 152 2.20 5.53 2.47
N LYS A 153 2.93 4.49 2.89
CA LYS A 153 4.39 4.58 3.09
C LYS A 153 5.15 4.86 1.79
N VAL A 154 4.76 4.18 0.70
CA VAL A 154 5.36 4.42 -0.63
C VAL A 154 5.06 5.85 -1.08
N PHE A 155 3.83 6.32 -0.87
CA PHE A 155 3.44 7.70 -1.18
C PHE A 155 4.25 8.74 -0.40
N GLU A 156 4.40 8.56 0.91
CA GLU A 156 5.17 9.47 1.77
C GLU A 156 6.62 9.62 1.31
N GLU A 157 7.26 8.53 0.89
CA GLU A 157 8.63 8.56 0.36
C GLU A 157 8.72 9.36 -0.94
N VAL A 158 7.81 9.10 -1.88
CA VAL A 158 7.77 9.83 -3.17
C VAL A 158 7.48 11.32 -2.93
N LYS A 159 6.68 11.65 -1.90
CA LYS A 159 6.44 13.03 -1.45
C LYS A 159 7.71 13.69 -0.92
N GLN A 160 8.43 13.02 -0.02
CA GLN A 160 9.65 13.55 0.60
C GLN A 160 10.72 13.84 -0.45
N ARG A 161 10.74 13.07 -1.54
CA ARG A 161 11.64 13.30 -2.68
C ARG A 161 11.16 14.39 -3.64
N GLY A 162 9.99 15.01 -3.40
CA GLY A 162 9.43 16.07 -4.24
C GLY A 162 8.80 15.59 -5.55
N LEU A 163 8.46 14.29 -5.64
CA LEU A 163 8.17 13.62 -6.91
C LEU A 163 6.67 13.36 -7.16
N ILE A 164 5.77 14.09 -6.48
CA ILE A 164 4.32 13.85 -6.57
C ILE A 164 3.68 14.79 -7.60
N PRO A 165 3.06 14.25 -8.68
CA PRO A 165 2.30 15.04 -9.63
C PRO A 165 1.15 15.80 -8.97
N LEU A 166 0.88 17.03 -9.42
CA LEU A 166 -0.18 17.90 -8.89
C LEU A 166 -1.58 17.27 -8.93
N SER A 167 -1.86 16.41 -9.91
CA SER A 167 -3.13 15.68 -10.04
C SER A 167 -3.38 14.73 -8.87
N VAL A 168 -2.33 14.18 -8.28
CA VAL A 168 -2.38 13.23 -7.16
C VAL A 168 -2.56 13.95 -5.82
N GLN A 169 -2.03 15.17 -5.67
CA GLN A 169 -2.15 15.96 -4.45
C GLN A 169 -3.62 16.27 -4.08
N LYS A 170 -4.51 16.34 -5.08
CA LYS A 170 -5.94 16.61 -4.85
C LYS A 170 -6.73 15.44 -4.26
N ARG A 171 -6.22 14.21 -4.36
CA ARG A 171 -6.89 12.97 -3.91
C ARG A 171 -6.40 12.48 -2.55
N VAL A 172 -5.57 13.28 -1.91
CA VAL A 172 -4.76 12.84 -0.79
C VAL A 172 -4.66 13.96 0.23
N LYS A 173 -5.06 13.69 1.48
CA LYS A 173 -4.96 14.64 2.58
C LYS A 173 -4.03 14.14 3.68
N SER A 174 -3.39 15.07 4.38
CA SER A 174 -2.70 14.73 5.63
C SER A 174 -3.72 14.47 6.72
N THR A 175 -3.46 13.48 7.56
CA THR A 175 -4.29 13.13 8.71
C THR A 175 -3.41 12.57 9.84
N MET A 176 -4.03 12.26 10.97
CA MET A 176 -3.36 11.58 12.08
C MET A 176 -3.93 10.17 12.26
N TYR A 177 -3.05 9.25 12.64
CA TYR A 177 -3.34 7.86 12.98
C TYR A 177 -3.08 7.66 14.46
N PRO A 178 -4.13 7.58 15.29
CA PRO A 178 -3.98 7.30 16.71
C PRO A 178 -3.65 5.82 16.91
N GLU A 179 -2.67 5.53 17.76
CA GLU A 179 -2.27 4.17 18.14
C GLU A 179 -2.17 4.05 19.65
N LEU A 180 -2.82 3.04 20.21
CA LEU A 180 -2.70 2.67 21.62
C LEU A 180 -1.31 2.11 21.91
N THR A 181 -0.61 2.74 22.84
CA THR A 181 0.65 2.25 23.40
C THR A 181 0.44 1.48 24.70
N ASP A 182 -0.70 1.69 25.38
CA ASP A 182 -1.11 0.97 26.59
C ASP A 182 -2.53 0.39 26.43
N LEU A 183 -2.60 -0.92 26.17
CA LEU A 183 -3.87 -1.64 26.03
C LEU A 183 -4.65 -1.75 27.35
N SER A 184 -4.03 -1.54 28.51
CA SER A 184 -4.71 -1.61 29.82
C SER A 184 -5.82 -0.56 29.95
N VAL A 185 -5.74 0.51 29.16
CA VAL A 185 -6.72 1.59 29.11
C VAL A 185 -8.09 1.10 28.61
N LEU A 186 -8.14 0.15 27.68
CA LEU A 186 -9.39 -0.40 27.15
C LEU A 186 -10.23 -1.07 28.26
N PHE A 187 -9.56 -1.83 29.13
CA PHE A 187 -10.21 -2.55 30.23
C PHE A 187 -10.68 -1.62 31.36
N LYS A 188 -9.99 -0.49 31.54
CA LYS A 188 -10.31 0.52 32.56
C LYS A 188 -11.38 1.51 32.11
N GLU A 189 -11.57 1.68 30.81
CA GLU A 189 -12.56 2.61 30.26
C GLU A 189 -13.97 2.09 30.50
N LYS A 190 -14.82 2.91 31.14
CA LYS A 190 -16.21 2.53 31.46
C LYS A 190 -17.20 3.11 30.45
N ASP A 191 -16.83 4.19 29.76
CA ASP A 191 -17.68 4.80 28.74
C ASP A 191 -17.68 3.92 27.47
N PRO A 192 -18.84 3.41 27.02
CA PRO A 192 -18.92 2.52 25.86
C PRO A 192 -18.47 3.18 24.55
N THR A 193 -18.74 4.48 24.39
CA THR A 193 -18.40 5.24 23.18
C THR A 193 -16.88 5.46 23.13
N MET A 194 -16.30 5.86 24.25
CA MET A 194 -14.86 6.05 24.40
C MET A 194 -14.11 4.73 24.23
N ARG A 195 -14.61 3.62 24.77
CA ARG A 195 -14.02 2.30 24.55
C ARG A 195 -13.98 1.95 23.05
N LYS A 196 -15.08 2.17 22.33
CA LYS A 196 -15.14 1.95 20.88
C LYS A 196 -14.17 2.85 20.10
N ILE A 197 -14.00 4.11 20.52
CA ILE A 197 -12.99 5.01 19.94
C ILE A 197 -11.59 4.43 20.15
N LEU A 198 -11.26 4.01 21.39
CA LEU A 198 -9.95 3.46 21.73
C LEU A 198 -9.65 2.17 20.97
N GLU A 199 -10.64 1.29 20.75
CA GLU A 199 -10.50 0.08 19.94
C GLU A 199 -10.10 0.39 18.48
N MET A 200 -10.52 1.54 17.94
CA MET A 200 -10.13 1.98 16.60
C MET A 200 -8.76 2.68 16.56
N CYS A 201 -8.18 3.04 17.70
CA CYS A 201 -6.86 3.65 17.82
C CYS A 201 -5.74 2.60 17.66
N ASN A 202 -5.66 1.97 16.49
CA ASN A 202 -4.73 0.88 16.20
C ASN A 202 -3.60 1.28 15.23
N GLY A 203 -3.45 2.57 14.92
CA GLY A 203 -2.44 3.08 14.00
C GLY A 203 -2.73 2.88 12.51
N THR A 204 -3.91 2.34 12.15
CA THR A 204 -4.29 2.08 10.74
C THR A 204 -5.55 2.82 10.28
N ILE A 205 -6.42 3.21 11.21
CA ILE A 205 -7.63 3.98 10.94
C ILE A 205 -7.34 5.46 11.20
N PRO A 206 -7.59 6.37 10.25
CA PRO A 206 -7.30 7.78 10.43
C PRO A 206 -8.38 8.48 11.28
N MET A 207 -7.98 9.59 11.91
CA MET A 207 -8.83 10.38 12.80
C MET A 207 -10.19 10.77 12.19
N ASP A 208 -10.22 11.15 10.92
CA ASP A 208 -11.44 11.56 10.23
C ASP A 208 -12.42 10.39 9.99
N GLU A 209 -11.91 9.20 9.69
CA GLU A 209 -12.73 8.00 9.54
C GLU A 209 -13.31 7.54 10.90
N ILE A 210 -12.50 7.63 11.98
CA ILE A 210 -12.97 7.39 13.35
C ILE A 210 -14.07 8.39 13.71
N ALA A 211 -13.85 9.68 13.43
CA ALA A 211 -14.79 10.74 13.71
C ALA A 211 -16.12 10.53 12.97
N LYS A 212 -16.05 10.16 11.69
CA LYS A 212 -17.22 9.81 10.86
C LYS A 212 -17.99 8.61 11.43
N LYS A 213 -17.30 7.53 11.82
CA LYS A 213 -17.92 6.31 12.41
C LYS A 213 -18.62 6.56 13.75
N ILE A 214 -18.14 7.54 14.52
CA ILE A 214 -18.72 7.93 15.82
C ILE A 214 -19.65 9.14 15.70
N ASN A 215 -19.84 9.64 14.47
CA ASN A 215 -20.69 10.79 14.17
C ASN A 215 -20.33 12.05 14.99
N ILE A 216 -19.03 12.36 15.06
CA ILE A 216 -18.51 13.57 15.69
C ILE A 216 -17.53 14.28 14.75
N SER A 217 -17.20 15.54 15.04
CA SER A 217 -16.13 16.23 14.34
C SER A 217 -14.75 15.71 14.74
N GLU A 218 -13.79 15.80 13.81
CA GLU A 218 -12.39 15.42 14.06
C GLU A 218 -11.77 16.23 15.22
N ALA A 219 -12.10 17.52 15.32
CA ALA A 219 -11.68 18.37 16.44
C ALA A 219 -12.22 17.87 17.79
N LYS A 220 -13.48 17.43 17.84
CA LYS A 220 -14.08 16.85 19.05
C LYS A 220 -13.41 15.53 19.41
N LEU A 221 -13.10 14.69 18.43
CA LEU A 221 -12.35 13.45 18.64
C LEU A 221 -10.95 13.73 19.21
N LEU A 222 -10.24 14.73 18.68
CA LEU A 222 -8.92 15.13 19.18
C LEU A 222 -8.97 15.56 20.66
N ILE A 223 -9.99 16.34 21.04
CA ILE A 223 -10.22 16.75 22.43
C ILE A 223 -10.42 15.52 23.33
N LEU A 224 -11.26 14.55 22.90
CA LEU A 224 -11.51 13.32 23.65
C LEU A 224 -10.23 12.50 23.86
N LEU A 225 -9.37 12.42 22.83
CA LEU A 225 -8.13 11.65 22.87
C LEU A 225 -6.99 12.37 23.61
N SER A 226 -7.06 13.70 23.76
CA SER A 226 -5.99 14.52 24.36
C SER A 226 -5.55 14.04 25.75
N LYS A 227 -6.49 13.54 26.58
CA LYS A 227 -6.18 13.04 27.93
C LYS A 227 -5.35 11.75 27.91
N TYR A 228 -5.50 10.90 26.88
CA TYR A 228 -4.72 9.67 26.71
C TYR A 228 -3.36 9.96 26.06
N VAL A 229 -3.31 10.93 25.14
CA VAL A 229 -2.06 11.41 24.54
C VAL A 229 -1.15 12.01 25.62
N LYS A 230 -1.68 12.87 26.50
CA LYS A 230 -0.93 13.43 27.64
C LYS A 230 -0.37 12.37 28.57
N LYS A 231 -1.12 11.27 28.76
CA LYS A 231 -0.71 10.11 29.57
C LYS A 231 0.21 9.15 28.82
N LYS A 232 0.58 9.44 27.57
CA LYS A 232 1.36 8.59 26.68
C LYS A 232 0.75 7.19 26.48
N SER A 233 -0.57 7.06 26.64
CA SER A 233 -1.32 5.83 26.37
C SER A 233 -1.77 5.74 24.91
N ILE A 234 -1.74 6.87 24.20
CA ILE A 234 -1.94 6.96 22.76
C ILE A 234 -0.81 7.79 22.15
N THR A 235 -0.25 7.32 21.05
CA THR A 235 0.62 8.10 20.16
C THR A 235 -0.16 8.52 18.91
N MET A 236 0.08 9.75 18.46
CA MET A 236 -0.46 10.26 17.21
C MET A 236 0.62 10.20 16.14
N LYS A 237 0.44 9.35 15.14
CA LYS A 237 1.33 9.29 13.98
C LYS A 237 0.74 10.17 12.88
N SER A 238 1.47 11.19 12.45
CA SER A 238 1.12 11.90 11.22
C SER A 238 1.20 10.92 10.06
N GLY A 239 0.21 10.94 9.19
CA GLY A 239 0.26 10.16 7.96
C GLY A 239 -0.60 10.78 6.88
N ILE A 240 -0.80 10.00 5.84
CA ILE A 240 -1.51 10.44 4.65
C ILE A 240 -2.73 9.56 4.42
N TYR A 241 -3.90 10.17 4.30
CA TYR A 241 -5.16 9.49 3.96
C TYR A 241 -5.58 9.79 2.53
N ILE A 242 -5.93 8.70 1.86
CA ILE A 242 -6.42 8.71 0.49
C ILE A 242 -7.92 8.96 0.57
N ILE A 243 -8.37 10.00 -0.13
CA ILE A 243 -9.79 10.33 -0.24
C ILE A 243 -10.36 9.43 -1.32
N GLU A 244 -11.19 8.46 -0.93
CA GLU A 244 -12.03 7.71 -1.88
C GLU A 244 -13.11 8.67 -2.43
N GLU A 245 -13.18 8.84 -3.75
CA GLU A 245 -14.31 9.51 -4.39
C GLU A 245 -15.53 8.56 -4.30
N THR A 246 -16.63 9.02 -3.68
CA THR A 246 -17.94 8.35 -3.69
C THR A 246 -18.78 8.79 -4.87
#